data_AF-A0A0F9IFR9-F1
#
_entry.id   AF-A0A0F9IFR9-F1
#
_cell.length_a   1.000
_cell.length_b   1.000
_cell.length_c   1.000
_cell.angle_alpha   90.00
_cell.angle_beta   90.00
_cell.angle_gamma   90.00
#
_symmetry.space_group_name_H-M   'P 1'
#
loop_
_entity.id
_entity.type
_entity.pdbx_description
1 polymer ?
#
loop_
_entity_poly.entity_id
_entity_poly.type
_entity_poly.pdbx_seq_one_letter_code
_entity_poly.pdbx_strand_id
1 'polypeptide(L)'
;MEKKRKDVIETQSVGFIYQFFSEWNPNELTNDFGLDFQIVIFEQGISTKYTFCVQLKSTQSINIKGEYIKFNIDIRHLVYFCDFIDPVLLIVFDAQSKIGYYLNIFDYCTTILENEKPNWRTQKHITLNIPLTNRLSDLEVVKNDIIDTTKRKWRYNSHLLKWYEGYELFLSDPEKLEKIMNKKEQDTIEMRFHTSQLYFYQDDLQKTKEQFEKVYNMKREDENQLKAILGYILSQNIILDNINSELSRLCQEGIELARKLNSNLYANTFTFFLKLLEYIKIINKMLPMFILRTQKSDSGVYDSFLIELEAIDLVNLNIELDKINQELFKNLNEFLEQEDYRTYLILLLHVIKIGNYANEILIKFIDKSIVIESIEKFDPFIKIIEKLSDIGNDNEITLYTYFCLGGYYSLYDKEVANDYYNKGLKLAQEIGHKFYLRKFNQMLSIKKKNFEQFSYEDYQELPIKEALADEIEMLEMKIESIPNGHMKEVYAIALSDLDPTDFLKSCKYLAIWYKPSSLGIDLELYSIGRKTVICLKKVKYSESANLSLVYKYFKEKICRNCTDKNPRKEYWCFNHKILLTMESSVSITIQNIKSKK
;
A
#
# COMPACT_ATOMS: atom_id res chain seq x y z
N MET A 1 69.00 -44.06 -22.61
CA MET A 1 67.88 -43.12 -22.82
C MET A 1 68.29 -41.79 -22.24
N GLU A 2 68.44 -40.75 -23.06
CA GLU A 2 68.67 -39.39 -22.57
C GLU A 2 67.33 -38.75 -22.17
N LYS A 3 67.25 -38.22 -20.95
CA LYS A 3 66.07 -37.49 -20.47
C LYS A 3 65.97 -36.19 -21.29
N LYS A 4 64.81 -35.90 -21.90
CA LYS A 4 64.68 -34.68 -22.70
C LYS A 4 64.88 -33.46 -21.79
N ARG A 5 65.56 -32.43 -22.30
CA ARG A 5 65.86 -31.21 -21.54
C ARG A 5 64.60 -30.55 -20.95
N LYS A 6 63.45 -30.67 -21.63
CA LYS A 6 62.14 -30.21 -21.14
C LYS A 6 61.73 -30.93 -19.85
N ASP A 7 61.83 -32.25 -19.82
CA ASP A 7 61.48 -33.08 -18.65
C ASP A 7 62.40 -32.77 -17.45
N VAL A 8 63.65 -32.37 -17.71
CA VAL A 8 64.59 -31.93 -16.66
C VAL A 8 64.13 -30.60 -16.04
N ILE A 9 63.76 -29.63 -16.87
CA ILE A 9 63.28 -28.31 -16.42
C ILE A 9 61.96 -28.45 -15.65
N GLU A 10 61.06 -29.31 -16.12
CA GLU A 10 59.81 -29.62 -15.44
C GLU A 10 60.05 -30.22 -14.05
N THR A 11 60.93 -31.22 -13.96
CA THR A 11 61.37 -31.80 -12.67
C THR A 11 61.95 -30.73 -11.73
N GLN A 12 62.76 -29.79 -12.27
CA GLN A 12 63.33 -28.70 -11.48
C GLN A 12 62.26 -27.74 -10.95
N SER A 13 61.25 -27.44 -11.76
CA SER A 13 60.17 -26.54 -11.35
C SER A 13 59.28 -27.13 -10.25
N VAL A 14 58.99 -28.44 -10.32
CA VAL A 14 58.28 -29.17 -9.27
C VAL A 14 59.10 -29.15 -7.97
N GLY A 15 60.41 -29.45 -8.06
CA GLY A 15 61.31 -29.36 -6.90
C GLY A 15 61.35 -27.97 -6.28
N PHE A 16 61.30 -26.92 -7.10
CA PHE A 16 61.21 -25.54 -6.61
C PHE A 16 59.92 -25.27 -5.82
N ILE A 17 58.76 -25.76 -6.28
CA ILE A 17 57.48 -25.61 -5.55
C ILE A 17 57.55 -26.30 -4.18
N TYR A 18 58.01 -27.56 -4.14
CA TYR A 18 58.18 -28.29 -2.89
C TYR A 18 59.12 -27.58 -1.92
N GLN A 19 60.21 -27.01 -2.42
CA GLN A 19 61.17 -26.28 -1.59
C GLN A 19 60.59 -24.96 -1.07
N PHE A 20 60.01 -24.14 -1.95
CA PHE A 20 59.52 -22.82 -1.60
C PHE A 20 58.34 -22.89 -0.61
N PHE A 21 57.40 -23.82 -0.83
CA PHE A 21 56.23 -24.00 0.02
C PHE A 21 56.42 -25.09 1.09
N SER A 22 57.66 -25.38 1.49
CA SER A 22 57.97 -26.46 2.44
C SER A 22 57.42 -26.27 3.86
N GLU A 23 57.15 -25.03 4.27
CA GLU A 23 56.46 -24.72 5.53
C GLU A 23 54.95 -24.98 5.48
N TRP A 24 54.42 -25.20 4.27
CA TRP A 24 53.01 -25.51 3.98
C TRP A 24 52.90 -26.94 3.43
N ASN A 25 51.70 -27.35 3.01
CA ASN A 25 51.50 -28.66 2.42
C ASN A 25 51.22 -28.58 0.91
N PRO A 26 52.25 -28.67 0.05
CA PRO A 26 52.07 -28.74 -1.41
C PRO A 26 51.70 -30.15 -1.88
N ASN A 27 50.46 -30.32 -2.37
CA ASN A 27 49.99 -31.57 -2.96
C ASN A 27 50.01 -31.48 -4.49
N GLU A 28 50.84 -32.28 -5.14
CA GLU A 28 50.86 -32.42 -6.60
C GLU A 28 49.62 -33.18 -7.09
N LEU A 29 48.98 -32.68 -8.15
CA LEU A 29 47.75 -33.22 -8.71
C LEU A 29 48.07 -34.12 -9.92
N THR A 30 47.60 -35.37 -9.90
CA THR A 30 47.98 -36.41 -10.89
C THR A 30 47.04 -36.55 -12.09
N ASN A 31 45.84 -35.98 -12.03
CA ASN A 31 44.87 -35.89 -13.14
C ASN A 31 44.43 -34.42 -13.26
N ASP A 32 45.25 -33.60 -13.92
CA ASP A 32 45.11 -32.16 -13.91
C ASP A 32 44.24 -31.66 -15.07
N PHE A 33 43.10 -31.06 -14.76
CA PHE A 33 42.36 -30.21 -15.70
C PHE A 33 43.05 -28.84 -15.85
N GLY A 34 44.39 -28.82 -15.97
CA GLY A 34 45.22 -27.62 -16.05
C GLY A 34 45.63 -26.99 -14.71
N LEU A 35 45.69 -27.76 -13.61
CA LEU A 35 46.19 -27.31 -12.30
C LEU A 35 47.18 -28.35 -11.75
N ASP A 36 48.41 -27.94 -11.44
CA ASP A 36 49.49 -28.86 -11.08
C ASP A 36 49.59 -29.11 -9.57
N PHE A 37 49.25 -28.12 -8.73
CA PHE A 37 49.27 -28.26 -7.27
C PHE A 37 48.02 -27.70 -6.59
N GLN A 38 47.69 -28.29 -5.45
CA GLN A 38 46.86 -27.70 -4.41
C GLN A 38 47.69 -27.53 -3.14
N ILE A 39 47.78 -26.31 -2.62
CA ILE A 39 48.60 -25.96 -1.46
C ILE A 39 47.71 -25.50 -0.32
N VAL A 40 47.83 -26.16 0.83
CA VAL A 40 47.15 -25.78 2.09
C VAL A 40 48.11 -24.95 2.93
N ILE A 41 47.69 -23.76 3.37
CA ILE A 41 48.51 -22.86 4.19
C ILE A 41 48.52 -23.36 5.64
N PHE A 42 49.72 -23.44 6.23
CA PHE A 42 49.93 -23.78 7.64
C PHE A 42 50.47 -22.57 8.41
N GLU A 43 50.05 -22.44 9.66
CA GLU A 43 50.61 -21.47 10.61
C GLU A 43 51.04 -22.22 11.87
N GLN A 44 52.32 -22.06 12.27
CA GLN A 44 52.87 -22.72 13.46
C GLN A 44 52.64 -24.25 13.47
N GLY A 45 52.66 -24.88 12.29
CA GLY A 45 52.43 -26.32 12.12
C GLY A 45 50.96 -26.75 12.12
N ILE A 46 50.00 -25.82 12.18
CA ILE A 46 48.56 -26.11 12.14
C ILE A 46 48.00 -25.71 10.77
N SER A 47 47.25 -26.62 10.14
CA SER A 47 46.54 -26.33 8.89
C SER A 47 45.50 -25.23 9.11
N THR A 48 45.53 -24.19 8.28
CA THR A 48 44.50 -23.16 8.25
C THR A 48 43.35 -23.57 7.31
N LYS A 49 42.31 -22.73 7.24
CA LYS A 49 41.22 -22.89 6.26
C LYS A 49 41.59 -22.40 4.84
N TYR A 50 42.77 -21.81 4.66
CA TYR A 50 43.16 -21.19 3.40
C TYR A 50 43.91 -22.19 2.52
N THR A 51 43.37 -22.41 1.32
CA THR A 51 43.91 -23.29 0.30
C THR A 51 43.96 -22.53 -1.02
N PHE A 52 44.92 -22.84 -1.88
CA PHE A 52 44.99 -22.29 -3.22
C PHE A 52 45.55 -23.32 -4.20
N CYS A 53 45.26 -23.14 -5.49
CA CYS A 53 45.78 -23.96 -6.56
C CYS A 53 46.88 -23.25 -7.33
N VAL A 54 47.76 -24.03 -7.95
CA VAL A 54 48.85 -23.52 -8.78
C VAL A 54 48.75 -24.15 -10.15
N GLN A 55 48.84 -23.31 -11.18
CA GLN A 55 49.28 -23.74 -12.51
C GLN A 55 50.76 -23.32 -12.66
N LEU A 56 51.63 -24.31 -12.73
CA LEU A 56 53.06 -24.21 -12.93
C LEU A 56 53.40 -24.26 -14.42
N LYS A 57 54.24 -23.33 -14.85
CA LYS A 57 54.84 -23.31 -16.20
C LYS A 57 56.33 -23.08 -16.06
N SER A 58 57.14 -23.88 -16.76
CA SER A 58 58.59 -23.81 -16.67
C SER A 58 59.22 -23.46 -18.02
N THR A 59 60.24 -22.61 -18.02
CA THR A 59 61.01 -22.25 -19.20
C THR A 59 62.52 -22.27 -18.90
N GLN A 60 63.35 -22.42 -19.94
CA GLN A 60 64.80 -22.36 -19.80
C GLN A 60 65.30 -20.97 -19.43
N SER A 61 64.66 -19.94 -19.97
CA SER A 61 64.86 -18.53 -19.66
C SER A 61 63.56 -17.76 -19.94
N ILE A 62 63.29 -16.74 -19.14
CA ILE A 62 62.07 -15.93 -19.28
C ILE A 62 62.30 -14.78 -20.26
N ASN A 63 61.32 -14.54 -21.15
CA ASN A 63 61.33 -13.38 -22.04
C ASN A 63 60.77 -12.15 -21.29
N ILE A 64 61.67 -11.30 -20.83
CA ILE A 64 61.35 -10.06 -20.12
C ILE A 64 61.16 -8.92 -21.12
N LYS A 65 60.05 -8.17 -20.99
CA LYS A 65 59.79 -6.96 -21.79
C LYS A 65 59.40 -5.81 -20.86
N GLY A 66 60.33 -4.88 -20.67
CA GLY A 66 60.16 -3.81 -19.67
C GLY A 66 60.14 -4.41 -18.26
N GLU A 67 59.14 -4.03 -17.46
CA GLU A 67 58.97 -4.49 -16.07
C GLU A 67 58.12 -5.76 -15.94
N TYR A 68 57.81 -6.43 -17.07
CA TYR A 68 56.87 -7.55 -17.11
C TYR A 68 57.41 -8.76 -17.86
N ILE A 69 56.91 -9.92 -17.44
CA ILE A 69 57.00 -11.19 -18.15
C ILE A 69 55.69 -11.36 -18.92
N LYS A 70 55.79 -11.57 -20.25
CA LYS A 70 54.61 -11.78 -21.09
C LYS A 70 54.28 -13.26 -21.19
N PHE A 71 53.10 -13.64 -20.74
CA PHE A 71 52.61 -15.02 -20.81
C PHE A 71 51.32 -15.11 -21.61
N ASN A 72 51.30 -15.92 -22.67
CA ASN A 72 50.12 -16.10 -23.51
C ASN A 72 49.30 -17.30 -23.03
N ILE A 73 48.00 -17.12 -22.82
CA ILE A 73 47.08 -18.14 -22.29
C ILE A 73 45.80 -18.24 -23.12
N ASP A 74 45.24 -19.45 -23.24
CA ASP A 74 43.88 -19.67 -23.78
C ASP A 74 42.83 -19.12 -22.80
N ILE A 75 41.87 -18.36 -23.32
CA ILE A 75 40.83 -17.74 -22.49
C ILE A 75 40.01 -18.77 -21.73
N ARG A 76 39.78 -19.97 -22.26
CA ARG A 76 39.02 -21.01 -21.55
C ARG A 76 39.70 -21.43 -20.26
N HIS A 77 41.03 -21.56 -20.27
CA HIS A 77 41.79 -21.85 -19.04
C HIS A 77 41.74 -20.66 -18.08
N LEU A 78 41.93 -19.44 -18.59
CA LEU A 78 41.91 -18.25 -17.75
C LEU A 78 40.55 -18.04 -17.06
N VAL A 79 39.44 -18.23 -17.79
CA VAL A 79 38.08 -18.20 -17.25
C VAL A 79 37.89 -19.30 -16.22
N TYR A 80 38.27 -20.53 -16.54
CA TYR A 80 38.21 -21.65 -15.59
C TYR A 80 38.96 -21.34 -14.28
N PHE A 81 40.16 -20.74 -14.36
CA PHE A 81 40.93 -20.34 -13.19
C PHE A 81 40.29 -19.18 -12.40
N CYS A 82 39.71 -18.19 -13.09
CA CYS A 82 39.01 -17.08 -12.44
C CYS A 82 37.73 -17.56 -11.72
N ASP A 83 37.06 -18.60 -12.22
CA ASP A 83 35.81 -19.14 -11.67
C ASP A 83 36.03 -20.28 -10.64
N PHE A 84 37.25 -20.85 -10.57
CA PHE A 84 37.59 -21.91 -9.62
C PHE A 84 37.35 -21.47 -8.17
N ILE A 85 36.92 -22.35 -7.26
CA ILE A 85 36.49 -21.93 -5.91
C ILE A 85 37.64 -21.35 -5.07
N ASP A 86 38.80 -22.01 -5.12
CA ASP A 86 40.02 -21.56 -4.47
C ASP A 86 40.79 -20.59 -5.38
N PRO A 87 41.58 -19.64 -4.82
CA PRO A 87 42.47 -18.81 -5.62
C PRO A 87 43.42 -19.65 -6.47
N VAL A 88 43.68 -19.21 -7.71
CA VAL A 88 44.64 -19.85 -8.61
C VAL A 88 45.83 -18.92 -8.84
N LEU A 89 47.04 -19.40 -8.55
CA LEU A 89 48.28 -18.73 -8.93
C LEU A 89 48.83 -19.35 -10.21
N LEU A 90 49.12 -18.50 -11.20
CA LEU A 90 49.95 -18.88 -12.34
C LEU A 90 51.41 -18.63 -11.96
N ILE A 91 52.21 -19.69 -11.87
CA ILE A 91 53.65 -19.60 -11.56
C ILE A 91 54.47 -19.88 -12.82
N VAL A 92 55.36 -18.95 -13.16
CA VAL A 92 56.34 -19.12 -14.25
C VAL A 92 57.74 -19.26 -13.66
N PHE A 93 58.32 -20.45 -13.81
CA PHE A 93 59.66 -20.79 -13.32
C PHE A 93 60.74 -20.65 -14.41
N ASP A 94 61.80 -19.92 -14.08
CA ASP A 94 63.01 -19.78 -14.89
C ASP A 94 64.09 -20.76 -14.42
N ALA A 95 64.41 -21.76 -15.22
CA ALA A 95 65.42 -22.76 -14.88
C ALA A 95 66.86 -22.21 -14.86
N GLN A 96 67.16 -21.16 -15.63
CA GLN A 96 68.51 -20.59 -15.67
C GLN A 96 68.83 -19.82 -14.39
N SER A 97 67.90 -18.97 -13.94
CA SER A 97 68.07 -18.18 -12.71
C SER A 97 67.59 -18.89 -11.45
N LYS A 98 66.82 -19.99 -11.61
CA LYS A 98 66.11 -20.71 -10.53
C LYS A 98 65.15 -19.82 -9.76
N ILE A 99 64.41 -18.98 -10.47
CA ILE A 99 63.47 -18.03 -9.89
C ILE A 99 62.06 -18.34 -10.39
N GLY A 100 61.09 -18.35 -9.47
CA GLY A 100 59.67 -18.38 -9.80
C GLY A 100 59.04 -16.99 -9.71
N TYR A 101 58.19 -16.65 -10.69
CA TYR A 101 57.33 -15.46 -10.67
C TYR A 101 55.88 -15.90 -10.65
N TYR A 102 55.00 -15.16 -9.98
CA TYR A 102 53.61 -15.55 -9.84
C TYR A 102 52.63 -14.44 -10.24
N LEU A 103 51.45 -14.86 -10.69
CA LEU A 103 50.31 -13.97 -10.92
C LEU A 103 49.07 -14.57 -10.26
N ASN A 104 48.42 -13.79 -9.42
CA ASN A 104 47.11 -14.13 -8.89
C ASN A 104 46.05 -13.90 -9.97
N ILE A 105 45.46 -14.99 -10.46
CA ILE A 105 44.63 -14.95 -11.66
C ILE A 105 43.31 -14.21 -11.41
N PHE A 106 42.65 -14.45 -10.28
CA PHE A 106 41.40 -13.77 -9.95
C PHE A 106 41.60 -12.26 -9.75
N ASP A 107 42.63 -11.88 -9.01
CA ASP A 107 42.96 -10.48 -8.78
C ASP A 107 43.28 -9.76 -10.10
N TYR A 108 44.11 -10.35 -10.95
CA TYR A 108 44.48 -9.78 -12.25
C TYR A 108 43.27 -9.66 -13.19
N CYS A 109 42.41 -10.68 -13.26
CA CYS A 109 41.16 -10.65 -14.03
C CYS A 109 40.30 -9.44 -13.62
N THR A 110 40.02 -9.31 -12.31
CA THR A 110 39.01 -8.38 -11.78
C THR A 110 39.50 -6.95 -11.58
N THR A 111 40.80 -6.74 -11.42
CA THR A 111 41.36 -5.39 -11.17
C THR A 111 42.04 -4.78 -12.38
N ILE A 112 42.60 -5.60 -13.27
CA ILE A 112 43.34 -5.12 -14.45
C ILE A 112 42.60 -5.44 -15.73
N LEU A 113 42.30 -6.71 -16.01
CA LEU A 113 41.73 -7.09 -17.32
C LEU A 113 40.31 -6.55 -17.53
N GLU A 114 39.44 -6.60 -16.52
CA GLU A 114 38.08 -6.05 -16.62
C GLU A 114 38.09 -4.54 -16.91
N ASN A 115 39.05 -3.80 -16.35
CA ASN A 115 39.16 -2.36 -16.54
C ASN A 115 39.85 -1.99 -17.85
N GLU A 116 40.98 -2.62 -18.18
CA GLU A 116 41.78 -2.25 -19.37
C GLU A 116 41.26 -2.88 -20.66
N LYS A 117 40.63 -4.05 -20.58
CA LYS A 117 40.17 -4.84 -21.74
C LYS A 117 38.81 -5.49 -21.47
N PRO A 118 37.70 -4.73 -21.37
CA PRO A 118 36.39 -5.26 -20.96
C PRO A 118 35.90 -6.50 -21.77
N ASN A 119 36.30 -6.60 -23.04
CA ASN A 119 35.89 -7.69 -23.94
C ASN A 119 36.86 -8.88 -23.95
N TRP A 120 37.80 -8.98 -23.02
CA TRP A 120 38.84 -10.02 -23.03
C TRP A 120 38.29 -11.45 -23.05
N ARG A 121 37.12 -11.68 -22.43
CA ARG A 121 36.44 -13.00 -22.38
C ARG A 121 35.95 -13.51 -23.74
N THR A 122 35.88 -12.64 -24.76
CA THR A 122 35.43 -13.03 -26.11
C THR A 122 36.58 -13.48 -27.03
N GLN A 123 37.83 -13.35 -26.58
CA GLN A 123 39.01 -13.66 -27.38
C GLN A 123 39.40 -15.13 -27.27
N LYS A 124 40.21 -15.64 -28.22
CA LYS A 124 40.76 -17.01 -28.15
C LYS A 124 41.95 -17.10 -27.18
N HIS A 125 42.81 -16.09 -27.20
CA HIS A 125 44.02 -16.01 -26.39
C HIS A 125 44.22 -14.60 -25.86
N ILE A 126 44.86 -14.47 -24.69
CA ILE A 126 45.30 -13.19 -24.15
C ILE A 126 46.71 -13.29 -23.60
N THR A 127 47.45 -12.17 -23.69
CA THR A 127 48.75 -12.03 -23.03
C THR A 127 48.58 -11.38 -21.66
N LEU A 128 48.95 -12.10 -20.63
CA LEU A 128 49.07 -11.62 -19.25
C LEU A 128 50.44 -10.96 -19.06
N ASN A 129 50.46 -9.85 -18.33
CA ASN A 129 51.68 -9.16 -17.93
C ASN A 129 51.98 -9.49 -16.47
N ILE A 130 52.93 -10.39 -16.22
CA ILE A 130 53.32 -10.80 -14.86
C ILE A 130 54.43 -9.84 -14.39
N PRO A 131 54.22 -9.04 -13.32
CA PRO A 131 55.21 -8.10 -12.84
C PRO A 131 56.50 -8.80 -12.35
N LEU A 132 57.67 -8.24 -12.65
CA LEU A 132 58.94 -8.77 -12.12
C LEU A 132 59.05 -8.66 -10.60
N THR A 133 58.28 -7.77 -9.98
CA THR A 133 58.16 -7.63 -8.52
C THR A 133 57.44 -8.81 -7.88
N ASN A 134 56.61 -9.54 -8.63
CA ASN A 134 55.87 -10.70 -8.13
C ASN A 134 56.75 -11.96 -8.14
N ARG A 135 57.88 -11.87 -7.45
CA ARG A 135 58.83 -12.96 -7.27
C ARG A 135 58.41 -13.83 -6.09
N LEU A 136 58.50 -15.14 -6.24
CA LEU A 136 58.37 -16.08 -5.13
C LEU A 136 59.64 -16.03 -4.29
N SER A 137 59.68 -15.08 -3.36
CA SER A 137 60.80 -14.86 -2.42
C SER A 137 60.36 -14.79 -0.96
N ASP A 138 59.08 -14.57 -0.69
CA ASP A 138 58.53 -14.41 0.66
C ASP A 138 57.16 -15.10 0.76
N LEU A 139 57.03 -16.05 1.69
CA LEU A 139 55.78 -16.79 1.92
C LEU A 139 54.68 -15.90 2.51
N GLU A 140 55.02 -14.92 3.35
CA GLU A 140 54.01 -14.05 3.99
C GLU A 140 53.35 -13.12 2.96
N VAL A 141 54.09 -12.68 1.94
CA VAL A 141 53.53 -11.90 0.83
C VAL A 141 52.49 -12.73 0.06
N VAL A 142 52.83 -13.98 -0.29
CA VAL A 142 51.91 -14.89 -1.00
C VAL A 142 50.70 -15.20 -0.13
N LYS A 143 50.90 -15.48 1.16
CA LYS A 143 49.84 -15.77 2.12
C LYS A 143 48.82 -14.65 2.22
N ASN A 144 49.27 -13.40 2.38
CA ASN A 144 48.38 -12.25 2.47
C ASN A 144 47.56 -12.08 1.18
N ASP A 145 48.20 -12.24 0.01
CA ASP A 145 47.51 -12.20 -1.28
C ASP A 145 46.43 -13.29 -1.41
N ILE A 146 46.73 -14.53 -0.99
CA ILE A 146 45.75 -15.63 -0.98
C ILE A 146 44.58 -15.35 -0.03
N ILE A 147 44.86 -14.87 1.19
CA ILE A 147 43.82 -14.55 2.17
C ILE A 147 42.88 -13.45 1.64
N ASP A 148 43.44 -12.39 1.09
CA ASP A 148 42.66 -11.25 0.58
C ASP A 148 41.88 -11.62 -0.69
N THR A 149 42.47 -12.45 -1.54
CA THR A 149 41.78 -13.00 -2.72
C THR A 149 40.66 -13.94 -2.34
N THR A 150 40.86 -14.80 -1.33
CA THR A 150 39.81 -15.69 -0.80
C THR A 150 38.61 -14.87 -0.30
N LYS A 151 38.86 -13.83 0.53
CA LYS A 151 37.81 -12.93 1.02
C LYS A 151 37.06 -12.25 -0.14
N ARG A 152 37.78 -11.80 -1.17
CA ARG A 152 37.19 -11.14 -2.35
C ARG A 152 36.37 -12.11 -3.19
N LYS A 153 36.85 -13.34 -3.44
CA LYS A 153 36.08 -14.39 -4.13
C LYS A 153 34.81 -14.75 -3.37
N TRP A 154 34.88 -14.87 -2.05
CA TRP A 154 33.70 -15.10 -1.22
C TRP A 154 32.69 -13.96 -1.36
N ARG A 155 33.15 -12.70 -1.34
CA ARG A 155 32.30 -11.54 -1.61
C ARG A 155 31.71 -11.60 -3.01
N TYR A 156 32.53 -11.77 -4.04
CA TYR A 156 32.13 -11.85 -5.45
C TYR A 156 31.08 -12.94 -5.67
N ASN A 157 31.33 -14.16 -5.19
CA ASN A 157 30.38 -15.28 -5.30
C ASN A 157 29.11 -15.04 -4.48
N SER A 158 29.20 -14.39 -3.31
CA SER A 158 28.00 -14.01 -2.52
C SER A 158 27.23 -12.81 -3.09
N HIS A 159 27.83 -12.02 -3.97
CA HIS A 159 27.16 -10.92 -4.69
C HIS A 159 26.51 -11.40 -6.00
N LEU A 160 26.95 -12.55 -6.53
CA LEU A 160 26.31 -13.21 -7.65
C LEU A 160 25.03 -13.95 -7.26
N LEU A 161 24.88 -14.30 -5.97
CA LEU A 161 23.66 -14.92 -5.49
C LEU A 161 22.55 -13.89 -5.38
N LYS A 162 21.39 -14.19 -5.95
CA LYS A 162 20.17 -13.41 -5.70
C LYS A 162 19.77 -13.56 -4.23
N TRP A 163 19.07 -12.57 -3.68
CA TRP A 163 18.71 -12.54 -2.26
C TRP A 163 17.99 -13.81 -1.76
N TYR A 164 17.27 -14.49 -2.65
CA TYR A 164 16.48 -15.69 -2.35
C TYR A 164 17.25 -17.01 -2.49
N GLU A 165 18.43 -17.02 -3.11
CA GLU A 165 19.18 -18.26 -3.36
C GLU A 165 19.74 -18.83 -2.05
N GLY A 166 19.40 -20.08 -1.75
CA GLY A 166 19.63 -20.73 -0.46
C GLY A 166 18.48 -20.57 0.56
N TYR A 167 17.40 -19.88 0.20
CA TYR A 167 16.18 -19.71 1.01
C TYR A 167 14.92 -20.23 0.31
N GLU A 168 15.07 -21.02 -0.74
CA GLU A 168 13.97 -21.47 -1.61
C GLU A 168 12.87 -22.19 -0.82
N LEU A 169 13.25 -22.96 0.20
CA LEU A 169 12.33 -23.68 1.09
C LEU A 169 11.47 -22.76 1.98
N PHE A 170 11.82 -21.48 2.08
CA PHE A 170 11.15 -20.49 2.92
C PHE A 170 10.38 -19.45 2.12
N LEU A 171 10.49 -19.42 0.78
CA LEU A 171 9.86 -18.39 -0.06
C LEU A 171 8.34 -18.32 0.01
N SER A 172 7.68 -19.37 0.50
CA SER A 172 6.23 -19.39 0.71
C SER A 172 5.81 -19.14 2.17
N ASP A 173 6.75 -18.95 3.09
CA ASP A 173 6.51 -18.91 4.55
C ASP A 173 7.07 -17.59 5.14
N PRO A 174 6.22 -16.57 5.35
CA PRO A 174 6.66 -15.26 5.80
C PRO A 174 7.29 -15.31 7.21
N GLU A 175 6.79 -16.18 8.11
CA GLU A 175 7.32 -16.25 9.48
C GLU A 175 8.74 -16.84 9.51
N LYS A 176 9.03 -17.81 8.63
CA LYS A 176 10.39 -18.36 8.50
C LYS A 176 11.35 -17.34 7.88
N LEU A 177 10.92 -16.59 6.88
CA LEU A 177 11.74 -15.52 6.28
C LEU A 177 12.10 -14.46 7.32
N GLU A 178 11.15 -14.01 8.14
CA GLU A 178 11.45 -13.03 9.19
C GLU A 178 12.52 -13.50 10.19
N LYS A 179 12.53 -14.79 10.54
CA LYS A 179 13.53 -15.36 11.48
C LYS A 179 14.96 -15.34 10.95
N ILE A 180 15.15 -15.33 9.63
CA ILE A 180 16.47 -15.47 8.98
C ILE A 180 16.97 -14.16 8.35
N MET A 181 16.20 -13.08 8.40
CA MET A 181 16.59 -11.73 7.97
C MET A 181 17.77 -11.21 8.80
N ASN A 182 19.03 -11.53 8.45
CA ASN A 182 20.21 -11.02 9.17
C ASN A 182 21.53 -11.02 8.36
N LYS A 183 21.50 -11.23 7.05
CA LYS A 183 22.76 -11.42 6.28
C LYS A 183 23.29 -10.17 5.58
N LYS A 184 22.43 -9.29 5.02
CA LYS A 184 22.77 -7.96 4.45
C LYS A 184 21.52 -7.07 4.44
N GLU A 185 21.70 -5.74 4.47
CA GLU A 185 20.57 -4.80 4.50
C GLU A 185 19.73 -4.85 3.22
N GLN A 186 20.35 -4.84 2.04
CA GLN A 186 19.62 -4.91 0.76
C GLN A 186 18.82 -6.22 0.63
N ASP A 187 19.44 -7.35 0.95
CA ASP A 187 18.74 -8.65 0.98
C ASP A 187 17.57 -8.62 1.99
N THR A 188 17.75 -7.94 3.13
CA THR A 188 16.70 -7.78 4.13
C THR A 188 15.54 -6.93 3.61
N ILE A 189 15.81 -5.86 2.85
CA ILE A 189 14.77 -5.01 2.25
C ILE A 189 13.96 -5.81 1.21
N GLU A 190 14.63 -6.52 0.32
CA GLU A 190 13.95 -7.37 -0.67
C GLU A 190 13.13 -8.48 0.01
N MET A 191 13.69 -9.13 1.04
CA MET A 191 12.95 -10.08 1.87
C MET A 191 11.73 -9.45 2.52
N ARG A 192 11.79 -8.19 2.97
CA ARG A 192 10.65 -7.48 3.57
C ARG A 192 9.54 -7.21 2.57
N PHE A 193 9.87 -6.78 1.36
CA PHE A 193 8.87 -6.59 0.30
C PHE A 193 8.22 -7.92 -0.11
N HIS A 194 9.00 -8.99 -0.24
CA HIS A 194 8.44 -10.31 -0.50
C HIS A 194 7.57 -10.82 0.66
N THR A 195 8.02 -10.62 1.90
CA THR A 195 7.28 -11.00 3.11
C THR A 195 5.96 -10.23 3.24
N SER A 196 5.91 -8.94 2.86
CA SER A 196 4.68 -8.15 2.90
C SER A 196 3.62 -8.67 1.94
N GLN A 197 4.03 -9.11 0.75
CA GLN A 197 3.18 -9.75 -0.25
C GLN A 197 2.64 -11.10 0.25
N LEU A 198 3.47 -11.92 0.89
CA LEU A 198 3.03 -13.19 1.49
C LEU A 198 1.99 -12.97 2.60
N TYR A 199 2.19 -11.97 3.47
CA TYR A 199 1.18 -11.64 4.49
C TYR A 199 -0.12 -11.14 3.87
N PHE A 200 -0.04 -10.38 2.76
CA PHE A 200 -1.21 -9.95 2.02
C PHE A 200 -1.97 -11.15 1.44
N TYR A 201 -1.25 -12.15 0.91
CA TYR A 201 -1.84 -13.41 0.44
C TYR A 201 -2.53 -14.18 1.56
N GLN A 202 -2.01 -14.06 2.79
CA GLN A 202 -2.57 -14.70 3.98
C GLN A 202 -3.70 -13.90 4.64
N ASP A 203 -4.10 -12.74 4.08
CA ASP A 203 -5.12 -11.83 4.63
C ASP A 203 -4.71 -11.15 5.95
N ASP A 204 -3.40 -11.04 6.21
CA ASP A 204 -2.83 -10.36 7.39
C ASP A 204 -2.33 -8.96 7.02
N LEU A 205 -3.27 -8.02 6.86
CA LEU A 205 -2.98 -6.64 6.45
C LEU A 205 -2.14 -5.87 7.48
N GLN A 206 -2.26 -6.23 8.77
CA GLN A 206 -1.48 -5.64 9.85
C GLN A 206 0.00 -5.94 9.62
N LYS A 207 0.35 -7.22 9.44
CA LYS A 207 1.74 -7.61 9.19
C LYS A 207 2.25 -7.14 7.83
N THR A 208 1.40 -7.08 6.80
CA THR A 208 1.76 -6.44 5.52
C THR A 208 2.22 -5.00 5.73
N LYS A 209 1.44 -4.20 6.48
CA LYS A 209 1.78 -2.83 6.82
C LYS A 209 3.09 -2.73 7.60
N GLU A 210 3.25 -3.54 8.64
CA GLU A 210 4.45 -3.54 9.49
C GLU A 210 5.74 -3.80 8.71
N GLN A 211 5.72 -4.63 7.65
CA GLN A 211 6.91 -4.85 6.83
C GLN A 211 7.31 -3.61 6.03
N PHE A 212 6.34 -2.87 5.47
CA PHE A 212 6.62 -1.60 4.79
C PHE A 212 7.07 -0.52 5.78
N GLU A 213 6.46 -0.44 6.97
CA GLU A 213 6.89 0.47 8.04
C GLU A 213 8.35 0.23 8.44
N LYS A 214 8.77 -1.03 8.56
CA LYS A 214 10.17 -1.37 8.91
C LYS A 214 11.15 -0.82 7.88
N VAL A 215 10.82 -0.84 6.59
CA VAL A 215 11.67 -0.24 5.54
C VAL A 215 11.57 1.29 5.57
N TYR A 216 10.36 1.84 5.68
CA TYR A 216 10.12 3.28 5.78
C TYR A 216 10.90 3.94 6.94
N ASN A 217 10.95 3.26 8.09
CA ASN A 217 11.65 3.74 9.29
C ASN A 217 13.18 3.71 9.16
N MET A 218 13.74 3.06 8.13
CA MET A 218 15.17 3.16 7.81
C MET A 218 15.53 4.54 7.25
N LYS A 219 14.53 5.32 6.79
CA LYS A 219 14.69 6.70 6.27
C LYS A 219 15.75 6.78 5.19
N ARG A 220 15.70 5.83 4.25
CA ARG A 220 16.63 5.78 3.13
C ARG A 220 16.26 6.89 2.15
N GLU A 221 17.25 7.50 1.52
CA GLU A 221 17.02 8.47 0.45
C GLU A 221 17.21 7.79 -0.91
N ASP A 222 16.51 6.67 -1.13
CA ASP A 222 16.63 5.85 -2.33
C ASP A 222 15.26 5.30 -2.81
N GLU A 223 15.26 4.54 -3.89
CA GLU A 223 14.05 3.97 -4.48
C GLU A 223 13.32 3.00 -3.53
N ASN A 224 14.03 2.33 -2.63
CA ASN A 224 13.41 1.40 -1.68
C ASN A 224 12.56 2.14 -0.65
N GLN A 225 12.96 3.35 -0.26
CA GLN A 225 12.10 4.21 0.55
C GLN A 225 10.83 4.59 -0.21
N LEU A 226 10.91 4.92 -1.51
CA LEU A 226 9.72 5.21 -2.33
C LEU A 226 8.78 3.99 -2.38
N LYS A 227 9.32 2.79 -2.61
CA LYS A 227 8.55 1.53 -2.58
C LYS A 227 7.86 1.30 -1.23
N ALA A 228 8.56 1.57 -0.13
CA ALA A 228 8.01 1.43 1.21
C ALA A 228 6.87 2.41 1.49
N ILE A 229 7.02 3.69 1.11
CA ILE A 229 5.96 4.71 1.22
C ILE A 229 4.73 4.28 0.40
N LEU A 230 4.94 3.89 -0.86
CA LEU A 230 3.84 3.47 -1.74
C LEU A 230 3.14 2.20 -1.23
N GLY A 231 3.91 1.20 -0.81
CA GLY A 231 3.38 -0.04 -0.22
C GLY A 231 2.59 0.23 1.06
N TYR A 232 3.05 1.16 1.89
CA TYR A 232 2.29 1.61 3.06
C TYR A 232 0.95 2.24 2.67
N ILE A 233 0.94 3.19 1.73
CA ILE A 233 -0.30 3.82 1.23
C ILE A 233 -1.29 2.76 0.70
N LEU A 234 -0.81 1.84 -0.13
CA LEU A 234 -1.63 0.77 -0.72
C LEU A 234 -2.17 -0.23 0.30
N SER A 235 -1.50 -0.39 1.45
CA SER A 235 -1.97 -1.23 2.56
C SER A 235 -3.07 -0.57 3.40
N GLN A 236 -3.29 0.74 3.25
CA GLN A 236 -4.32 1.46 3.99
C GLN A 236 -5.67 1.49 3.26
N ASN A 237 -6.74 1.63 4.03
CA ASN A 237 -8.05 1.93 3.47
C ASN A 237 -8.20 3.45 3.26
N ILE A 238 -7.93 3.91 2.04
CA ILE A 238 -7.96 5.33 1.65
C ILE A 238 -9.35 6.00 1.76
N ILE A 239 -10.42 5.24 2.01
CA ILE A 239 -11.77 5.77 2.16
C ILE A 239 -12.00 6.34 3.58
N LEU A 240 -11.22 5.90 4.57
CA LEU A 240 -11.39 6.29 5.98
C LEU A 240 -10.78 7.67 6.27
N ASP A 241 -11.60 8.61 6.73
CA ASP A 241 -11.21 10.02 6.85
C ASP A 241 -10.14 10.30 7.92
N ASN A 242 -10.10 9.50 8.98
CA ASN A 242 -9.16 9.66 10.09
C ASN A 242 -7.68 9.41 9.71
N ILE A 243 -7.41 8.75 8.58
CA ILE A 243 -6.04 8.42 8.13
C ILE A 243 -5.63 9.29 6.92
N ASN A 244 -6.55 10.07 6.34
CA ASN A 244 -6.31 10.89 5.13
C ASN A 244 -5.19 11.92 5.31
N SER A 245 -5.03 12.50 6.51
CA SER A 245 -3.98 13.47 6.80
C SER A 245 -2.58 12.84 6.79
N GLU A 246 -2.44 11.64 7.36
CA GLU A 246 -1.20 10.87 7.35
C GLU A 246 -0.84 10.41 5.93
N LEU A 247 -1.83 9.91 5.16
CA LEU A 247 -1.62 9.49 3.79
C LEU A 247 -1.24 10.65 2.86
N SER A 248 -1.87 11.81 3.03
CA SER A 248 -1.51 13.03 2.29
C SER A 248 -0.07 13.44 2.58
N ARG A 249 0.36 13.37 3.84
CA ARG A 249 1.74 13.64 4.25
C ARG A 249 2.72 12.66 3.59
N LEU A 250 2.39 11.36 3.58
CA LEU A 250 3.22 10.33 2.94
C LEU A 250 3.30 10.51 1.42
N CYS A 251 2.20 10.90 0.76
CA CYS A 251 2.23 11.21 -0.66
C CYS A 251 3.16 12.41 -0.95
N GLN A 252 3.09 13.47 -0.14
CA GLN A 252 3.97 14.64 -0.27
C GLN A 252 5.44 14.26 -0.06
N GLU A 253 5.73 13.49 1.00
CA GLU A 253 7.08 12.95 1.28
C GLU A 253 7.60 12.11 0.09
N GLY A 254 6.75 11.26 -0.48
CA GLY A 254 7.06 10.47 -1.67
C GLY A 254 7.33 11.31 -2.91
N ILE A 255 6.55 12.38 -3.15
CA ILE A 255 6.76 13.31 -4.28
C ILE A 255 8.12 14.02 -4.14
N GLU A 256 8.44 14.54 -2.95
CA GLU A 256 9.69 15.23 -2.69
C GLU A 256 10.90 14.33 -2.89
N LEU A 257 10.86 13.12 -2.32
CA LEU A 257 11.93 12.14 -2.48
C LEU A 257 12.06 11.68 -3.94
N ALA A 258 10.95 11.43 -4.63
CA ALA A 258 10.97 11.01 -6.04
C ALA A 258 11.61 12.08 -6.94
N ARG A 259 11.29 13.36 -6.71
CA ARG A 259 11.93 14.49 -7.42
C ARG A 259 13.43 14.58 -7.11
N LYS A 260 13.83 14.40 -5.85
CA LYS A 260 15.26 14.37 -5.46
C LYS A 260 16.02 13.25 -6.17
N LEU A 261 15.36 12.12 -6.41
CA LEU A 261 15.91 10.97 -7.13
C LEU A 261 15.73 11.02 -8.65
N ASN A 262 15.18 12.12 -9.20
CA ASN A 262 14.84 12.26 -10.62
C ASN A 262 13.94 11.14 -11.15
N SER A 263 13.04 10.63 -10.32
CA SER A 263 12.11 9.56 -10.67
C SER A 263 10.72 10.11 -10.96
N ASN A 264 10.48 10.45 -12.23
CA ASN A 264 9.18 10.99 -12.67
C ASN A 264 8.03 9.99 -12.45
N LEU A 265 8.28 8.70 -12.66
CA LEU A 265 7.27 7.65 -12.48
C LEU A 265 6.69 7.63 -11.06
N TYR A 266 7.56 7.61 -10.04
CA TYR A 266 7.12 7.65 -8.65
C TYR A 266 6.50 9.01 -8.29
N ALA A 267 7.07 10.12 -8.76
CA ALA A 267 6.52 11.44 -8.51
C ALA A 267 5.08 11.57 -9.03
N ASN A 268 4.82 11.04 -10.23
CA ASN A 268 3.50 10.99 -10.83
C ASN A 268 2.58 10.05 -10.06
N THR A 269 3.07 8.87 -9.66
CA THR A 269 2.29 7.90 -8.87
C THR A 269 1.83 8.49 -7.54
N PHE A 270 2.71 9.14 -6.78
CA PHE A 270 2.33 9.79 -5.53
C PHE A 270 1.40 11.00 -5.75
N THR A 271 1.60 11.74 -6.85
CA THR A 271 0.69 12.82 -7.24
C THR A 271 -0.71 12.29 -7.52
N PHE A 272 -0.84 11.16 -8.22
CA PHE A 272 -2.11 10.48 -8.42
C PHE A 272 -2.80 10.14 -7.10
N PHE A 273 -2.10 9.49 -6.16
CA PHE A 273 -2.68 9.12 -4.87
C PHE A 273 -3.07 10.35 -4.03
N LEU A 274 -2.28 11.42 -4.06
CA LEU A 274 -2.64 12.68 -3.41
C LEU A 274 -3.95 13.24 -3.97
N LYS A 275 -4.11 13.24 -5.30
CA LYS A 275 -5.34 13.70 -5.96
C LYS A 275 -6.54 12.79 -5.71
N LEU A 276 -6.31 11.48 -5.60
CA LEU A 276 -7.35 10.53 -5.23
C LEU A 276 -7.84 10.76 -3.79
N LEU A 277 -6.95 11.11 -2.86
CA LEU A 277 -7.32 11.50 -1.49
C LEU A 277 -8.11 12.81 -1.46
N GLU A 278 -7.72 13.81 -2.26
CA GLU A 278 -8.48 15.06 -2.43
C GLU A 278 -9.90 14.77 -2.96
N TYR A 279 -10.03 13.88 -3.95
CA TYR A 279 -11.33 13.44 -4.48
C TYR A 279 -12.23 12.84 -3.39
N ILE A 280 -11.70 11.89 -2.62
CA ILE A 280 -12.45 11.23 -1.52
C ILE A 280 -12.90 12.26 -0.48
N LYS A 281 -12.04 13.23 -0.15
CA LYS A 281 -12.38 14.30 0.79
C LYS A 281 -13.57 15.13 0.31
N ILE A 282 -13.68 15.40 -1.00
CA ILE A 282 -14.85 16.10 -1.56
C ILE A 282 -16.09 15.23 -1.49
N ILE A 283 -15.99 13.95 -1.87
CA ILE A 283 -17.12 13.01 -1.77
C ILE A 283 -17.65 12.93 -0.33
N ASN A 284 -16.76 12.87 0.66
CA ASN A 284 -17.14 12.86 2.08
C ASN A 284 -17.82 14.17 2.53
N LYS A 285 -17.45 15.33 1.95
CA LYS A 285 -18.15 16.60 2.19
C LYS A 285 -19.53 16.66 1.52
N MET A 286 -19.70 16.00 0.37
CA MET A 286 -20.98 15.97 -0.35
C MET A 286 -22.00 15.02 0.31
N LEU A 287 -21.52 13.99 1.01
CA LEU A 287 -22.37 12.95 1.60
C LEU A 287 -23.48 13.49 2.54
N PRO A 288 -23.18 14.37 3.53
CA PRO A 288 -24.23 14.98 4.36
C PRO A 288 -25.28 15.75 3.54
N MET A 289 -24.86 16.45 2.48
CA MET A 289 -25.77 17.23 1.62
C MET A 289 -26.75 16.33 0.85
N PHE A 290 -26.31 15.15 0.40
CA PHE A 290 -27.17 14.18 -0.26
C PHE A 290 -28.20 13.59 0.73
N ILE A 291 -27.78 13.28 1.95
CA ILE A 291 -28.66 12.79 3.03
C ILE A 291 -29.77 13.82 3.31
N LEU A 292 -29.40 15.08 3.54
CA LEU A 292 -30.36 16.15 3.83
C LEU A 292 -31.37 16.40 2.70
N ARG A 293 -30.95 16.32 1.43
CA ARG A 293 -31.86 16.48 0.28
C ARG A 293 -32.94 15.41 0.24
N THR A 294 -32.59 14.15 0.52
CA THR A 294 -33.57 13.05 0.57
C THR A 294 -34.50 13.11 1.77
N GLN A 295 -34.05 13.67 2.89
CA GLN A 295 -34.90 13.81 4.08
C GLN A 295 -35.96 14.92 3.93
N LYS A 296 -35.75 15.91 3.05
CA LYS A 296 -36.46 17.21 3.05
C LYS A 296 -37.37 17.48 1.84
N SER A 297 -37.52 16.55 0.88
CA SER A 297 -38.42 16.69 -0.28
C SER A 297 -39.92 16.69 0.08
N ASP A 298 -40.29 16.29 1.29
CA ASP A 298 -41.68 16.06 1.70
C ASP A 298 -42.22 17.05 2.76
N SER A 299 -41.42 18.02 3.22
CA SER A 299 -41.84 18.93 4.31
C SER A 299 -42.55 20.21 3.85
N GLY A 300 -42.68 20.46 2.54
CA GLY A 300 -43.58 21.46 1.93
C GLY A 300 -43.41 22.94 2.33
N VAL A 301 -42.57 23.26 3.32
CA VAL A 301 -42.40 24.61 3.86
C VAL A 301 -40.95 24.78 4.33
N TYR A 302 -40.03 25.02 3.40
CA TYR A 302 -38.70 25.59 3.70
C TYR A 302 -38.23 26.51 2.57
N ASP A 303 -37.48 27.54 2.97
CA ASP A 303 -37.11 28.74 2.20
C ASP A 303 -36.38 28.38 0.89
N SER A 304 -36.91 28.82 -0.26
CA SER A 304 -36.27 28.56 -1.58
C SER A 304 -34.82 29.03 -1.62
N PHE A 305 -34.49 30.04 -0.82
CA PHE A 305 -33.15 30.59 -0.65
C PHE A 305 -32.14 29.59 -0.05
N LEU A 306 -32.54 28.73 0.88
CA LEU A 306 -31.66 27.71 1.46
C LEU A 306 -31.40 26.56 0.48
N ILE A 307 -32.41 26.19 -0.32
CA ILE A 307 -32.26 25.22 -1.42
C ILE A 307 -31.31 25.79 -2.48
N GLU A 308 -31.40 27.08 -2.80
CA GLU A 308 -30.49 27.77 -3.71
C GLU A 308 -29.06 27.82 -3.16
N LEU A 309 -28.85 28.15 -1.88
CA LEU A 309 -27.53 28.15 -1.24
C LEU A 309 -26.89 26.75 -1.20
N GLU A 310 -27.64 25.73 -0.81
CA GLU A 310 -27.15 24.34 -0.82
C GLU A 310 -26.88 23.83 -2.25
N ALA A 311 -27.68 24.25 -3.23
CA ALA A 311 -27.40 23.98 -4.63
C ALA A 311 -26.13 24.69 -5.11
N ILE A 312 -25.87 25.91 -4.65
CA ILE A 312 -24.62 26.65 -4.94
C ILE A 312 -23.42 25.92 -4.34
N ASP A 313 -23.49 25.46 -3.09
CA ASP A 313 -22.39 24.73 -2.44
C ASP A 313 -22.13 23.38 -3.13
N LEU A 314 -23.18 22.66 -3.51
CA LEU A 314 -23.04 21.41 -4.27
C LEU A 314 -22.45 21.65 -5.66
N VAL A 315 -22.85 22.74 -6.33
CA VAL A 315 -22.27 23.16 -7.62
C VAL A 315 -20.79 23.50 -7.45
N ASN A 316 -20.41 24.22 -6.39
CA ASN A 316 -19.01 24.54 -6.11
C ASN A 316 -18.18 23.27 -5.86
N LEU A 317 -18.69 22.32 -5.07
CA LEU A 317 -18.03 21.04 -4.84
C LEU A 317 -17.93 20.20 -6.11
N ASN A 318 -18.95 20.20 -6.97
CA ASN A 318 -18.90 19.53 -8.28
C ASN A 318 -17.87 20.16 -9.22
N ILE A 319 -17.73 21.50 -9.22
CA ILE A 319 -16.68 22.19 -9.99
C ILE A 319 -15.28 21.81 -9.46
N GLU A 320 -15.11 21.72 -8.14
CA GLU A 320 -13.86 21.28 -7.53
C GLU A 320 -13.56 19.81 -7.88
N LEU A 321 -14.57 18.95 -7.85
CA LEU A 321 -14.46 17.53 -8.23
C LEU A 321 -14.12 17.35 -9.71
N ASP A 322 -14.71 18.15 -10.61
CA ASP A 322 -14.38 18.15 -12.05
C ASP A 322 -12.91 18.54 -12.29
N LYS A 323 -12.41 19.56 -11.61
CA LYS A 323 -10.99 19.94 -11.68
C LYS A 323 -10.08 18.81 -11.23
N ILE A 324 -10.38 18.16 -10.10
CA ILE A 324 -9.59 17.02 -9.60
C ILE A 324 -9.63 15.85 -10.58
N ASN A 325 -10.79 15.56 -11.17
CA ASN A 325 -10.91 14.53 -12.20
C ASN A 325 -10.03 14.84 -13.42
N GLN A 326 -10.06 16.08 -13.91
CA GLN A 326 -9.21 16.49 -15.02
C GLN A 326 -7.72 16.33 -14.68
N GLU A 327 -7.30 16.66 -13.46
CA GLU A 327 -5.93 16.46 -12.99
C GLU A 327 -5.56 14.97 -12.87
N LEU A 328 -6.46 14.13 -12.35
CA LEU A 328 -6.28 12.67 -12.27
C LEU A 328 -6.11 12.06 -13.66
N PHE A 329 -6.99 12.38 -14.61
CA PHE A 329 -6.92 11.85 -15.98
C PHE A 329 -5.71 12.39 -16.74
N LYS A 330 -5.34 13.65 -16.52
CA LYS A 330 -4.09 14.19 -17.07
C LYS A 330 -2.89 13.40 -16.56
N ASN A 331 -2.83 13.13 -15.25
CA ASN A 331 -1.74 12.37 -14.66
C ASN A 331 -1.73 10.90 -15.15
N LEU A 332 -2.90 10.26 -15.30
CA LEU A 332 -3.01 8.92 -15.90
C LEU A 332 -2.49 8.88 -17.34
N ASN A 333 -2.79 9.91 -18.15
CA ASN A 333 -2.30 9.98 -19.54
C ASN A 333 -0.78 10.06 -19.63
N GLU A 334 -0.09 10.61 -18.64
CA GLU A 334 1.39 10.63 -18.62
C GLU A 334 1.98 9.21 -18.61
N PHE A 335 1.32 8.24 -17.96
CA PHE A 335 1.75 6.84 -17.98
C PHE A 335 1.50 6.17 -19.34
N LEU A 336 0.41 6.52 -20.03
CA LEU A 336 0.15 6.05 -21.38
C LEU A 336 1.18 6.59 -22.37
N GLU A 337 1.50 7.88 -22.29
CA GLU A 337 2.51 8.53 -23.13
C GLU A 337 3.92 7.96 -22.91
N GLN A 338 4.21 7.50 -21.68
CA GLN A 338 5.46 6.83 -21.31
C GLN A 338 5.44 5.31 -21.58
N GLU A 339 4.36 4.78 -22.17
CA GLU A 339 4.17 3.35 -22.43
C GLU A 339 4.20 2.45 -21.17
N ASP A 340 3.96 3.01 -19.97
CA ASP A 340 3.80 2.24 -18.73
C ASP A 340 2.34 1.83 -18.52
N TYR A 341 1.92 0.86 -19.35
CA TYR A 341 0.56 0.32 -19.33
C TYR A 341 0.22 -0.40 -18.01
N ARG A 342 1.24 -0.95 -17.31
CA ARG A 342 1.04 -1.69 -16.06
C ARG A 342 0.64 -0.74 -14.94
N THR A 343 1.42 0.33 -14.74
CA THR A 343 1.10 1.34 -13.72
C THR A 343 -0.20 2.06 -14.08
N TYR A 344 -0.40 2.42 -15.35
CA TYR A 344 -1.66 2.99 -15.82
C TYR A 344 -2.88 2.15 -15.41
N LEU A 345 -2.85 0.84 -15.69
CA LEU A 345 -3.94 -0.07 -15.36
C LEU A 345 -4.21 -0.12 -13.85
N ILE A 346 -3.15 -0.25 -13.02
CA ILE A 346 -3.29 -0.27 -11.56
C ILE A 346 -3.95 1.01 -11.05
N LEU A 347 -3.50 2.18 -11.50
CA LEU A 347 -4.03 3.46 -11.06
C LEU A 347 -5.47 3.65 -11.55
N LEU A 348 -5.78 3.27 -12.78
CA LEU A 348 -7.14 3.31 -13.33
C LEU A 348 -8.12 2.42 -12.53
N LEU A 349 -7.67 1.23 -12.09
CA LEU A 349 -8.48 0.36 -11.24
C LEU A 349 -8.80 0.99 -9.88
N HIS A 350 -7.91 1.84 -9.34
CA HIS A 350 -8.22 2.63 -8.13
C HIS A 350 -9.30 3.68 -8.40
N VAL A 351 -9.29 4.32 -9.58
CA VAL A 351 -10.37 5.24 -9.98
C VAL A 351 -11.71 4.49 -10.05
N ILE A 352 -11.74 3.31 -10.68
CA ILE A 352 -12.96 2.48 -10.75
C ILE A 352 -13.44 2.10 -9.35
N LYS A 353 -12.54 1.63 -8.48
CA LYS A 353 -12.89 1.24 -7.11
C LYS A 353 -13.52 2.39 -6.32
N ILE A 354 -12.96 3.59 -6.41
CA ILE A 354 -13.50 4.78 -5.74
C ILE A 354 -14.81 5.24 -6.41
N GLY A 355 -14.91 5.15 -7.73
CA GLY A 355 -16.16 5.39 -8.47
C GLY A 355 -17.29 4.46 -8.04
N ASN A 356 -17.00 3.16 -7.88
CA ASN A 356 -17.96 2.17 -7.38
C ASN A 356 -18.45 2.56 -5.98
N TYR A 357 -17.54 2.91 -5.06
CA TYR A 357 -17.90 3.38 -3.72
C TYR A 357 -18.79 4.64 -3.76
N ALA A 358 -18.41 5.64 -4.56
CA ALA A 358 -19.19 6.86 -4.70
C ALA A 358 -20.59 6.57 -5.28
N ASN A 359 -20.69 5.70 -6.29
CA ASN A 359 -21.96 5.35 -6.92
C ASN A 359 -22.87 4.51 -6.00
N GLU A 360 -22.30 3.57 -5.21
CA GLU A 360 -23.07 2.84 -4.18
C GLU A 360 -23.70 3.77 -3.14
N ILE A 361 -23.02 4.88 -2.84
CA ILE A 361 -23.54 5.93 -1.99
C ILE A 361 -24.62 6.73 -2.73
N LEU A 362 -24.33 7.23 -3.93
CA LEU A 362 -25.24 8.11 -4.69
C LEU A 362 -26.58 7.46 -5.02
N ILE A 363 -26.62 6.16 -5.32
CA ILE A 363 -27.87 5.44 -5.61
C ILE A 363 -28.84 5.43 -4.41
N LYS A 364 -28.35 5.66 -3.19
CA LYS A 364 -29.22 5.80 -2.00
C LYS A 364 -29.96 7.15 -1.98
N PHE A 365 -29.47 8.14 -2.73
CA PHE A 365 -29.94 9.52 -2.64
C PHE A 365 -30.52 10.10 -3.93
N ILE A 366 -30.25 9.46 -5.06
CA ILE A 366 -30.68 9.90 -6.39
C ILE A 366 -31.43 8.75 -7.06
N ASP A 367 -32.36 9.07 -7.97
CA ASP A 367 -33.04 8.06 -8.78
C ASP A 367 -32.01 7.12 -9.42
N LYS A 368 -32.12 5.83 -9.06
CA LYS A 368 -31.22 4.78 -9.50
C LYS A 368 -31.11 4.75 -11.02
N SER A 369 -32.20 4.98 -11.75
CA SER A 369 -32.21 4.93 -13.22
C SER A 369 -31.25 5.95 -13.84
N ILE A 370 -31.16 7.16 -13.28
CA ILE A 370 -30.27 8.23 -13.75
C ILE A 370 -28.79 7.84 -13.55
N VAL A 371 -28.50 7.24 -12.40
CA VAL A 371 -27.14 6.78 -12.07
C VAL A 371 -26.74 5.61 -12.97
N ILE A 372 -27.63 4.63 -13.18
CA ILE A 372 -27.39 3.49 -14.08
C ILE A 372 -27.12 3.98 -15.51
N GLU A 373 -27.98 4.84 -16.07
CA GLU A 373 -27.82 5.33 -17.44
C GLU A 373 -26.48 6.07 -17.64
N SER A 374 -25.98 6.73 -16.60
CA SER A 374 -24.69 7.42 -16.62
C SER A 374 -23.51 6.44 -16.58
N ILE A 375 -23.65 5.34 -15.83
CA ILE A 375 -22.60 4.33 -15.67
C ILE A 375 -22.49 3.43 -16.90
N GLU A 376 -23.61 2.99 -17.49
CA GLU A 376 -23.65 2.11 -18.67
C GLU A 376 -22.94 2.71 -19.89
N LYS A 377 -22.86 4.05 -19.98
CA LYS A 377 -22.11 4.75 -21.04
C LYS A 377 -20.61 4.36 -21.06
N PHE A 378 -20.08 3.86 -19.95
CA PHE A 378 -18.68 3.45 -19.82
C PHE A 378 -18.43 1.96 -20.08
N ASP A 379 -19.47 1.14 -20.34
CA ASP A 379 -19.35 -0.30 -20.64
C ASP A 379 -18.28 -0.63 -21.70
N PRO A 380 -18.18 0.09 -22.85
CA PRO A 380 -17.16 -0.19 -23.84
C PRO A 380 -15.74 0.01 -23.29
N PHE A 381 -15.54 1.00 -22.42
CA PHE A 381 -14.27 1.28 -21.79
C PHE A 381 -13.92 0.21 -20.75
N ILE A 382 -14.89 -0.24 -19.95
CA ILE A 382 -14.73 -1.35 -19.00
C ILE A 382 -14.26 -2.63 -19.69
N LYS A 383 -14.82 -2.95 -20.86
CA LYS A 383 -14.38 -4.12 -21.66
C LYS A 383 -12.95 -4.00 -22.20
N ILE A 384 -12.43 -2.79 -22.38
CA ILE A 384 -11.02 -2.58 -22.76
C ILE A 384 -10.12 -2.89 -21.56
N ILE A 385 -10.53 -2.48 -20.35
CA ILE A 385 -9.77 -2.72 -19.11
C ILE A 385 -9.64 -4.22 -18.82
N GLU A 386 -10.72 -5.00 -19.01
CA GLU A 386 -10.67 -6.47 -18.90
C GLU A 386 -9.60 -7.05 -19.84
N LYS A 387 -9.62 -6.67 -21.12
CA LYS A 387 -8.64 -7.14 -22.11
C LYS A 387 -7.20 -6.73 -21.78
N LEU A 388 -6.99 -5.51 -21.28
CA LEU A 388 -5.66 -5.04 -20.86
C LEU A 388 -5.12 -5.88 -19.70
N SER A 389 -5.98 -6.24 -18.74
CA SER A 389 -5.61 -7.11 -17.62
C SER A 389 -5.18 -8.49 -18.10
N ASP A 390 -5.92 -9.09 -19.05
CA ASP A 390 -5.61 -10.43 -19.58
C ASP A 390 -4.27 -10.48 -20.33
N ILE A 391 -3.90 -9.40 -21.04
CA ILE A 391 -2.62 -9.32 -21.77
C ILE A 391 -1.43 -9.27 -20.81
N GLY A 392 -1.60 -8.62 -19.65
CA GLY A 392 -0.51 -8.42 -18.67
C GLY A 392 -0.03 -9.70 -17.98
N ASN A 393 -0.85 -10.75 -17.94
CA ASN A 393 -0.57 -12.04 -17.28
C ASN A 393 -0.05 -11.90 -15.83
N ASP A 394 -0.52 -10.89 -15.10
CA ASP A 394 -0.25 -10.64 -13.68
C ASP A 394 -1.49 -11.05 -12.86
N ASN A 395 -1.35 -12.12 -12.07
CA ASN A 395 -2.46 -12.69 -11.32
C ASN A 395 -3.05 -11.71 -10.30
N GLU A 396 -2.24 -10.85 -9.68
CA GLU A 396 -2.72 -9.90 -8.67
C GLU A 396 -3.51 -8.77 -9.30
N ILE A 397 -2.99 -8.22 -10.41
CA ILE A 397 -3.70 -7.22 -11.19
C ILE A 397 -5.01 -7.81 -11.71
N THR A 398 -5.00 -9.05 -12.19
CA THR A 398 -6.21 -9.74 -12.69
C THR A 398 -7.24 -9.95 -11.58
N LEU A 399 -6.81 -10.38 -10.39
CA LEU A 399 -7.70 -10.47 -9.22
C LEU A 399 -8.29 -9.11 -8.85
N TYR A 400 -7.47 -8.04 -8.87
CA TYR A 400 -7.93 -6.70 -8.58
C TYR A 400 -8.91 -6.18 -9.64
N THR A 401 -8.65 -6.46 -10.92
CA THR A 401 -9.54 -6.15 -12.05
C THR A 401 -10.89 -6.81 -11.85
N TYR A 402 -10.96 -8.13 -11.64
CA TYR A 402 -12.22 -8.82 -11.43
C TYR A 402 -12.99 -8.31 -10.21
N PHE A 403 -12.29 -7.94 -9.14
CA PHE A 403 -12.91 -7.32 -7.98
C PHE A 403 -13.54 -5.95 -8.31
N CYS A 404 -12.82 -5.07 -9.00
CA CYS A 404 -13.31 -3.75 -9.41
C CYS A 404 -14.45 -3.84 -10.44
N LEU A 405 -14.34 -4.71 -11.44
CA LEU A 405 -15.36 -4.87 -12.48
C LEU A 405 -16.63 -5.53 -11.93
N GLY A 406 -16.50 -6.51 -11.05
CA GLY A 406 -17.65 -7.06 -10.34
C GLY A 406 -18.37 -5.99 -9.53
N GLY A 407 -17.63 -5.11 -8.85
CA GLY A 407 -18.20 -3.95 -8.13
C GLY A 407 -18.93 -2.98 -9.06
N TYR A 408 -18.38 -2.71 -10.24
CA TYR A 408 -18.99 -1.84 -11.25
C TYR A 408 -20.34 -2.38 -11.72
N TYR A 409 -20.39 -3.66 -12.13
CA TYR A 409 -21.62 -4.28 -12.59
C TYR A 409 -22.62 -4.55 -11.46
N SER A 410 -22.18 -4.68 -10.20
CA SER A 410 -23.06 -4.93 -9.06
C SER A 410 -24.16 -3.87 -8.87
N LEU A 411 -23.94 -2.67 -9.41
CA LEU A 411 -24.86 -1.54 -9.36
C LEU A 411 -26.13 -1.77 -10.19
N TYR A 412 -26.04 -2.51 -11.31
CA TYR A 412 -27.16 -2.69 -12.26
C TYR A 412 -27.29 -4.07 -12.91
N ASP A 413 -26.21 -4.84 -13.07
CA ASP A 413 -26.22 -6.19 -13.63
C ASP A 413 -25.55 -7.20 -12.69
N LYS A 414 -26.38 -7.83 -11.84
CA LYS A 414 -25.90 -8.79 -10.83
C LYS A 414 -25.36 -10.09 -11.44
N GLU A 415 -25.89 -10.51 -12.59
CA GLU A 415 -25.43 -11.76 -13.21
C GLU A 415 -24.02 -11.58 -13.74
N VAL A 416 -23.76 -10.47 -14.43
CA VAL A 416 -22.41 -10.11 -14.90
C VAL A 416 -21.47 -9.86 -13.72
N ALA A 417 -21.92 -9.17 -12.67
CA ALA A 417 -21.11 -8.97 -11.46
C ALA A 417 -20.67 -10.30 -10.82
N ASN A 418 -21.60 -11.25 -10.69
CA ASN A 418 -21.32 -12.57 -10.15
C ASN A 418 -20.38 -13.37 -11.05
N ASP A 419 -20.45 -13.23 -12.38
CA ASP A 419 -19.48 -13.87 -13.29
C ASP A 419 -18.04 -13.41 -12.98
N TYR A 420 -17.81 -12.09 -12.87
CA TYR A 420 -16.51 -11.55 -12.49
C TYR A 420 -16.05 -12.03 -11.11
N TYR A 421 -16.92 -12.01 -10.10
CA TYR A 421 -16.56 -12.49 -8.78
C TYR A 421 -16.25 -13.99 -8.75
N ASN A 422 -16.92 -14.81 -9.56
CA ASN A 422 -16.62 -16.24 -9.68
C ASN A 422 -15.31 -16.50 -10.42
N LYS A 423 -15.01 -15.74 -11.49
CA LYS A 423 -13.70 -15.77 -12.17
C LYS A 423 -12.57 -15.45 -11.19
N GLY A 424 -12.73 -14.37 -10.43
CA GLY A 424 -11.77 -13.97 -9.40
C GLY A 424 -11.65 -14.98 -8.26
N LEU A 425 -12.77 -15.55 -7.79
CA LEU A 425 -12.76 -16.59 -6.77
C LEU A 425 -11.96 -17.82 -7.22
N LYS A 426 -12.18 -18.27 -8.46
CA LYS A 426 -11.47 -19.42 -9.04
C LYS A 426 -9.96 -19.14 -9.10
N LEU A 427 -9.55 -17.99 -9.63
CA LEU A 427 -8.13 -17.62 -9.71
C LEU A 427 -7.50 -17.50 -8.31
N ALA A 428 -8.20 -16.91 -7.35
CA ALA A 428 -7.73 -16.80 -5.98
C ALA A 428 -7.56 -18.17 -5.29
N GLN A 429 -8.41 -19.16 -5.64
CA GLN A 429 -8.28 -20.54 -5.16
C GLN A 429 -7.06 -21.23 -5.77
N GLU A 430 -6.86 -21.08 -7.09
CA GLU A 430 -5.74 -21.68 -7.82
C GLU A 430 -4.37 -21.23 -7.28
N ILE A 431 -4.24 -19.95 -6.93
CA ILE A 431 -2.97 -19.39 -6.43
C ILE A 431 -2.89 -19.32 -4.89
N GLY A 432 -3.94 -19.72 -4.17
CA GLY A 432 -3.98 -19.70 -2.70
C GLY A 432 -4.06 -18.31 -2.05
N HIS A 433 -4.65 -17.32 -2.72
CA HIS A 433 -4.73 -15.93 -2.24
C HIS A 433 -5.91 -15.69 -1.28
N LYS A 434 -5.71 -15.90 0.02
CA LYS A 434 -6.75 -15.84 1.07
C LYS A 434 -7.48 -14.50 1.17
N PHE A 435 -6.78 -13.38 1.01
CA PHE A 435 -7.44 -12.05 1.04
C PHE A 435 -8.53 -11.94 -0.04
N TYR A 436 -8.19 -12.22 -1.30
CA TYR A 436 -9.18 -12.18 -2.38
C TYR A 436 -10.22 -13.30 -2.29
N LEU A 437 -9.86 -14.49 -1.79
CA LEU A 437 -10.85 -15.53 -1.46
C LEU A 437 -11.92 -15.00 -0.50
N ARG A 438 -11.52 -14.34 0.60
CA ARG A 438 -12.46 -13.74 1.53
C ARG A 438 -13.28 -12.65 0.85
N LYS A 439 -12.65 -11.76 0.09
CA LYS A 439 -13.33 -10.65 -0.60
C LYS A 439 -14.38 -11.12 -1.62
N PHE A 440 -14.04 -12.06 -2.50
CA PHE A 440 -15.00 -12.59 -3.48
C PHE A 440 -16.13 -13.37 -2.81
N ASN A 441 -15.83 -14.20 -1.81
CA ASN A 441 -16.88 -14.89 -1.03
C ASN A 441 -17.79 -13.89 -0.31
N GLN A 442 -17.23 -12.82 0.26
CA GLN A 442 -18.01 -11.74 0.86
C GLN A 442 -18.97 -11.15 -0.19
N MET A 443 -18.48 -10.76 -1.37
CA MET A 443 -19.33 -10.16 -2.41
C MET A 443 -20.42 -11.11 -2.93
N LEU A 444 -20.09 -12.40 -3.15
CA LEU A 444 -21.05 -13.42 -3.58
C LEU A 444 -22.07 -13.77 -2.48
N SER A 445 -21.67 -13.68 -1.21
CA SER A 445 -22.53 -13.96 -0.04
C SER A 445 -23.54 -12.86 0.25
N ILE A 446 -23.41 -11.69 -0.39
CA ILE A 446 -24.42 -10.63 -0.38
C ILE A 446 -25.64 -11.17 -1.16
N LYS A 447 -26.45 -11.97 -0.44
CA LYS A 447 -27.82 -12.24 -0.82
C LYS A 447 -28.47 -10.89 -1.03
N LYS A 448 -29.37 -10.83 -2.01
CA LYS A 448 -30.32 -9.75 -2.12
C LYS A 448 -30.97 -9.63 -0.71
N LYS A 449 -30.45 -8.76 0.17
CA LYS A 449 -31.36 -7.71 0.59
C LYS A 449 -31.75 -7.15 -0.76
N ASN A 450 -32.96 -7.49 -1.19
CA ASN A 450 -33.70 -6.45 -1.84
C ASN A 450 -33.42 -5.27 -0.93
N PHE A 451 -32.64 -4.30 -1.43
CA PHE A 451 -32.93 -2.95 -1.02
C PHE A 451 -34.38 -2.82 -1.48
N GLU A 452 -35.31 -3.31 -0.65
CA GLU A 452 -36.60 -2.69 -0.51
C GLU A 452 -36.18 -1.26 -0.40
N GLN A 453 -36.47 -0.58 -1.50
CA GLN A 453 -36.46 0.86 -1.60
C GLN A 453 -36.89 1.31 -0.22
N PHE A 454 -35.96 1.86 0.56
CA PHE A 454 -36.29 2.32 1.90
C PHE A 454 -37.31 3.40 1.59
N SER A 455 -38.59 3.07 1.72
CA SER A 455 -39.59 4.03 1.32
C SER A 455 -39.42 5.17 2.31
N TYR A 456 -39.39 6.39 1.80
CA TYR A 456 -39.32 7.56 2.64
C TYR A 456 -40.41 7.51 3.74
N GLU A 457 -41.53 6.88 3.42
CA GLU A 457 -42.65 6.59 4.31
C GLU A 457 -42.27 5.63 5.46
N ASP A 458 -41.51 4.57 5.21
CA ASP A 458 -41.06 3.64 6.26
C ASP A 458 -40.04 4.30 7.21
N TYR A 459 -39.09 5.07 6.67
CA TYR A 459 -38.13 5.84 7.49
C TYR A 459 -38.83 6.90 8.33
N GLN A 460 -39.81 7.59 7.73
CA GLN A 460 -40.60 8.59 8.43
C GLN A 460 -41.46 8.02 9.56
N GLU A 461 -41.76 6.71 9.51
CA GLU A 461 -42.54 6.01 10.52
C GLU A 461 -41.68 5.41 11.65
N LEU A 462 -40.37 5.26 11.44
CA LEU A 462 -39.42 4.82 12.47
C LEU A 462 -39.39 5.76 13.68
N PRO A 463 -39.30 5.24 14.91
CA PRO A 463 -39.01 6.06 16.09
C PRO A 463 -37.78 6.94 15.88
N ILE A 464 -37.83 8.22 16.28
CA ILE A 464 -36.71 9.18 16.06
C ILE A 464 -35.36 8.64 16.56
N LYS A 465 -35.33 7.94 17.69
CA LYS A 465 -34.10 7.35 18.24
C LYS A 465 -33.51 6.24 17.36
N GLU A 466 -34.36 5.51 16.66
CA GLU A 466 -33.94 4.45 15.74
C GLU A 466 -33.54 5.05 14.39
N ALA A 467 -34.25 6.08 13.94
CA ALA A 467 -33.95 6.78 12.69
C ALA A 467 -32.60 7.54 12.72
N LEU A 468 -32.21 8.04 13.90
CA LEU A 468 -31.00 8.88 14.10
C LEU A 468 -29.94 8.20 14.98
N ALA A 469 -29.92 6.87 15.04
CA ALA A 469 -29.10 6.13 16.00
C ALA A 469 -27.60 6.41 15.82
N ASP A 470 -27.12 6.41 14.58
CA ASP A 470 -25.71 6.62 14.24
C ASP A 470 -25.28 8.08 14.49
N GLU A 471 -26.15 9.04 14.18
CA GLU A 471 -25.93 10.47 14.44
C GLU A 471 -25.90 10.80 15.92
N ILE A 472 -26.75 10.16 16.73
CA ILE A 472 -26.75 10.29 18.18
C ILE A 472 -25.44 9.76 18.76
N GLU A 473 -24.99 8.57 18.33
CA GLU A 473 -23.72 7.98 18.81
C GLU A 473 -22.52 8.89 18.48
N MET A 474 -22.45 9.42 17.25
CA MET A 474 -21.39 10.36 16.87
C MET A 474 -21.44 11.67 17.68
N LEU A 475 -22.63 12.20 17.96
CA LEU A 475 -22.79 13.41 18.76
C LEU A 475 -22.40 13.17 20.22
N GLU A 476 -22.72 12.02 20.80
CA GLU A 476 -22.32 11.64 22.16
C GLU A 476 -20.80 11.58 22.29
N MET A 477 -20.10 10.96 21.33
CA MET A 477 -18.63 10.94 21.29
C MET A 477 -18.05 12.37 21.18
N LYS A 478 -18.68 13.25 20.39
CA LYS A 478 -18.25 14.65 20.25
C LYS A 478 -18.43 15.43 21.56
N ILE A 479 -19.50 15.21 22.30
CA ILE A 479 -19.79 15.87 23.59
C ILE A 479 -18.69 15.62 24.63
N GLU A 480 -18.11 14.42 24.66
CA GLU A 480 -17.02 14.08 25.58
C GLU A 480 -15.76 14.90 25.34
N SER A 481 -15.51 15.30 24.09
CA SER A 481 -14.37 16.09 23.64
C SER A 481 -14.54 17.61 23.83
N ILE A 482 -15.73 18.11 24.18
CA ILE A 482 -15.99 19.55 24.31
C ILE A 482 -15.43 20.08 25.65
N PRO A 483 -14.46 21.02 25.65
CA PRO A 483 -13.85 21.52 26.88
C PRO A 483 -14.74 22.50 27.65
N ASN A 484 -15.71 23.13 26.97
CA ASN A 484 -16.60 24.13 27.57
C ASN A 484 -17.82 23.45 28.22
N GLY A 485 -17.92 23.51 29.54
CA GLY A 485 -19.00 22.88 30.32
C GLY A 485 -20.41 23.36 29.95
N HIS A 486 -20.59 24.64 29.61
CA HIS A 486 -21.89 25.16 29.18
C HIS A 486 -22.28 24.65 27.79
N MET A 487 -21.32 24.55 26.87
CA MET A 487 -21.58 23.95 25.56
C MET A 487 -21.91 22.47 25.69
N LYS A 488 -21.20 21.75 26.57
CA LYS A 488 -21.50 20.34 26.88
C LYS A 488 -22.95 20.15 27.36
N GLU A 489 -23.42 21.05 28.22
CA GLU A 489 -24.80 21.06 28.72
C GLU A 489 -25.84 21.35 27.63
N VAL A 490 -25.57 22.30 26.72
CA VAL A 490 -26.46 22.60 25.58
C VAL A 490 -26.67 21.38 24.69
N TYR A 491 -25.59 20.65 24.38
CA TYR A 491 -25.68 19.44 23.56
C TYR A 491 -26.39 18.29 24.30
N ALA A 492 -26.12 18.11 25.59
CA ALA A 492 -26.80 17.09 26.40
C ALA A 492 -28.32 17.33 26.46
N ILE A 493 -28.74 18.59 26.64
CA ILE A 493 -30.17 18.97 26.60
C ILE A 493 -30.75 18.67 25.22
N ALA A 494 -30.04 19.02 24.14
CA ALA A 494 -30.50 18.80 22.78
C ALA A 494 -30.70 17.32 22.45
N LEU A 495 -29.77 16.45 22.85
CA LEU A 495 -29.91 15.00 22.68
C LEU A 495 -31.11 14.47 23.47
N SER A 496 -31.29 14.91 24.71
CA SER A 496 -32.44 14.50 25.53
C SER A 496 -33.78 15.00 24.97
N ASP A 497 -33.77 16.12 24.25
CA ASP A 497 -34.95 16.76 23.67
C ASP A 497 -35.26 16.25 22.24
N LEU A 498 -34.41 15.40 21.63
CA LEU A 498 -34.60 14.88 20.27
C LEU A 498 -35.87 14.05 20.12
N ASP A 499 -36.11 13.17 21.09
CA ASP A 499 -37.26 12.27 21.12
C ASP A 499 -38.24 12.66 22.25
N PRO A 500 -39.30 13.42 21.93
CA PRO A 500 -40.28 13.85 22.90
C PRO A 500 -41.37 12.81 23.20
N THR A 501 -41.23 11.56 22.78
CA THR A 501 -42.27 10.52 22.83
C THR A 501 -42.94 10.46 24.20
N ASP A 502 -42.17 10.39 25.28
CA ASP A 502 -42.70 10.25 26.64
C ASP A 502 -43.54 11.45 27.08
N PHE A 503 -43.16 12.66 26.65
CA PHE A 503 -43.94 13.87 26.93
C PHE A 503 -45.28 13.84 26.18
N LEU A 504 -45.25 13.47 24.90
CA LEU A 504 -46.42 13.49 24.02
C LEU A 504 -47.39 12.33 24.27
N LYS A 505 -46.92 11.20 24.83
CA LYS A 505 -47.79 10.09 25.27
C LYS A 505 -48.81 10.51 26.32
N SER A 506 -48.48 11.52 27.13
CA SER A 506 -49.32 11.98 28.23
C SER A 506 -50.70 12.52 27.81
N CYS A 507 -50.83 13.04 26.58
CA CYS A 507 -52.09 13.53 26.02
C CYS A 507 -52.01 13.74 24.49
N LYS A 508 -53.01 13.26 23.75
CA LYS A 508 -53.12 13.39 22.29
C LYS A 508 -53.28 14.82 21.78
N TYR A 509 -53.67 15.75 22.64
CA TYR A 509 -53.82 17.16 22.29
C TYR A 509 -52.53 17.95 22.41
N LEU A 510 -51.46 17.34 22.92
CA LEU A 510 -50.14 17.97 22.96
C LEU A 510 -49.45 17.84 21.60
N ALA A 511 -48.81 18.94 21.22
CA ALA A 511 -47.89 19.02 20.10
C ALA A 511 -46.66 19.84 20.50
N ILE A 512 -45.56 19.59 19.81
CA ILE A 512 -44.30 20.30 19.97
C ILE A 512 -43.92 20.90 18.63
N TRP A 513 -43.29 22.08 18.68
CA TRP A 513 -42.65 22.71 17.54
C TRP A 513 -41.24 23.11 17.91
N TYR A 514 -40.27 22.70 17.10
CA TYR A 514 -38.88 23.07 17.25
C TYR A 514 -38.56 24.29 16.39
N LYS A 515 -37.80 25.23 16.96
CA LYS A 515 -37.22 26.37 16.27
C LYS A 515 -35.73 26.33 16.51
N PRO A 516 -34.96 25.70 15.60
CA PRO A 516 -33.54 25.59 15.81
C PRO A 516 -32.90 26.98 15.89
N SER A 517 -31.87 27.12 16.74
CA SER A 517 -31.01 28.31 16.73
C SER A 517 -30.01 28.22 15.57
N SER A 518 -29.26 29.28 15.29
CA SER A 518 -28.19 29.24 14.28
C SER A 518 -27.24 28.05 14.52
N LEU A 519 -26.84 27.83 15.77
CA LEU A 519 -26.03 26.66 16.15
C LEU A 519 -26.72 25.33 15.87
N GLY A 520 -28.04 25.22 16.07
CA GLY A 520 -28.78 24.01 15.75
C GLY A 520 -28.93 23.76 14.26
N ILE A 521 -28.99 24.82 13.46
CA ILE A 521 -28.98 24.73 12.00
C ILE A 521 -27.59 24.27 11.53
N ASP A 522 -26.52 24.89 12.02
CA ASP A 522 -25.13 24.57 11.66
C ASP A 522 -24.73 23.12 12.03
N LEU A 523 -25.40 22.54 13.02
CA LEU A 523 -25.16 21.19 13.51
C LEU A 523 -26.20 20.17 13.06
N GLU A 524 -27.16 20.58 12.23
CA GLU A 524 -28.27 19.75 11.76
C GLU A 524 -29.09 19.10 12.90
N LEU A 525 -29.08 19.72 14.08
CA LEU A 525 -29.75 19.24 15.28
C LEU A 525 -30.93 20.15 15.61
N TYR A 526 -32.11 19.81 15.10
CA TYR A 526 -33.33 20.63 15.23
C TYR A 526 -33.75 20.89 16.69
N SER A 527 -33.32 20.02 17.62
CA SER A 527 -33.55 20.16 19.05
C SER A 527 -32.63 21.20 19.71
N ILE A 528 -31.61 21.76 19.04
CA ILE A 528 -30.86 22.92 19.57
C ILE A 528 -31.60 24.19 19.18
N GLY A 529 -32.25 24.83 20.15
CA GLY A 529 -33.03 26.05 19.90
C GLY A 529 -34.26 26.14 20.81
N ARG A 530 -35.24 26.95 20.40
CA ARG A 530 -36.48 27.15 21.15
C ARG A 530 -37.48 26.05 20.83
N LYS A 531 -38.09 25.47 21.85
CA LYS A 531 -39.17 24.49 21.77
C LYS A 531 -40.46 25.13 22.24
N THR A 532 -41.53 24.88 21.51
CA THR A 532 -42.88 25.33 21.87
C THR A 532 -43.73 24.10 22.19
N VAL A 533 -44.22 24.00 23.42
CA VAL A 533 -45.23 23.01 23.81
C VAL A 533 -46.59 23.67 23.74
N ILE A 534 -47.53 23.06 23.01
CA ILE A 534 -48.89 23.58 22.84
C ILE A 534 -49.94 22.50 23.07
N CYS A 535 -51.07 22.90 23.64
CA CYS A 535 -52.28 22.09 23.64
C CYS A 535 -53.20 22.59 22.53
N LEU A 536 -53.37 21.79 21.48
CA LEU A 536 -54.19 22.13 20.32
C LEU A 536 -55.68 22.29 20.67
N LYS A 537 -56.15 21.61 21.73
CA LYS A 537 -57.54 21.72 22.20
C LYS A 537 -57.81 23.02 22.95
N LYS A 538 -56.87 23.44 23.81
CA LYS A 538 -57.00 24.67 24.62
C LYS A 538 -56.43 25.91 23.93
N VAL A 539 -55.68 25.71 22.85
CA VAL A 539 -55.03 26.77 22.07
C VAL A 539 -54.11 27.64 22.95
N LYS A 540 -53.38 26.99 23.87
CA LYS A 540 -52.41 27.61 24.77
C LYS A 540 -51.06 26.95 24.61
N TYR A 541 -50.00 27.75 24.60
CA TYR A 541 -48.62 27.29 24.42
C TYR A 541 -47.66 27.89 25.46
N SER A 542 -46.50 27.28 25.61
CA SER A 542 -45.36 27.79 26.38
C SER A 542 -44.07 27.44 25.65
N GLU A 543 -43.00 28.20 25.90
CA GLU A 543 -41.77 28.11 25.11
C GLU A 543 -40.54 28.12 26.02
N SER A 544 -39.52 27.35 25.67
CA SER A 544 -38.21 27.33 26.35
C SER A 544 -37.15 26.72 25.44
N ALA A 545 -35.88 26.88 25.79
CA ALA A 545 -34.79 26.13 25.17
C ALA A 545 -34.59 24.71 25.74
N ASN A 546 -35.36 24.31 26.75
CA ASN A 546 -35.31 22.97 27.37
C ASN A 546 -36.72 22.38 27.43
N LEU A 547 -36.94 21.26 26.74
CA LEU A 547 -38.27 20.67 26.58
C LEU A 547 -38.84 20.17 27.92
N SER A 548 -38.01 19.50 28.72
CA SER A 548 -38.40 18.99 30.04
C SER A 548 -38.93 20.10 30.97
N LEU A 549 -38.23 21.24 31.00
CA LEU A 549 -38.62 22.39 31.82
C LEU A 549 -39.90 23.06 31.32
N VAL A 550 -40.03 23.32 30.02
CA VAL A 550 -41.26 23.92 29.48
C VAL A 550 -42.45 22.99 29.63
N TYR A 551 -42.27 21.68 29.46
CA TYR A 551 -43.34 20.72 29.63
C TYR A 551 -43.81 20.67 31.09
N LYS A 552 -42.90 20.67 32.07
CA LYS A 552 -43.27 20.74 33.50
C LYS A 552 -44.09 21.99 33.80
N TYR A 553 -43.61 23.15 33.35
CA TYR A 553 -44.32 24.41 33.50
C TYR A 553 -45.71 24.37 32.82
N PHE A 554 -45.76 23.88 31.58
CA PHE A 554 -46.98 23.77 30.80
C PHE A 554 -48.02 22.87 31.49
N LYS A 555 -47.58 21.72 32.01
CA LYS A 555 -48.42 20.78 32.75
C LYS A 555 -49.00 21.41 34.01
N GLU A 556 -48.20 22.14 34.78
CA GLU A 556 -48.64 22.78 36.03
C GLU A 556 -49.58 23.98 35.80
N LYS A 557 -49.35 24.77 34.75
CA LYS A 557 -50.09 26.03 34.51
C LYS A 557 -51.29 25.88 33.60
N ILE A 558 -51.25 24.97 32.64
CA ILE A 558 -52.27 24.86 31.57
C ILE A 558 -53.05 23.54 31.66
N CYS A 559 -52.40 22.45 32.08
CA CYS A 559 -53.00 21.11 32.09
C CYS A 559 -53.17 20.47 33.48
N ARG A 560 -53.03 21.25 34.56
CA ARG A 560 -53.25 20.74 35.93
C ARG A 560 -54.71 20.33 36.09
N ASN A 561 -54.95 19.08 36.51
CA ASN A 561 -56.28 18.47 36.66
C ASN A 561 -57.17 18.65 35.42
N CYS A 562 -56.58 18.54 34.22
CA CYS A 562 -57.29 18.73 32.96
C CYS A 562 -58.32 17.62 32.70
N THR A 563 -59.60 17.98 32.60
CA THR A 563 -60.71 17.07 32.25
C THR A 563 -60.60 16.53 30.84
N ASP A 564 -59.95 17.26 29.92
CA ASP A 564 -59.74 16.83 28.52
C ASP A 564 -58.53 15.91 28.34
N LYS A 565 -57.88 15.46 29.42
CA LYS A 565 -56.68 14.63 29.32
C LYS A 565 -57.01 13.30 28.65
N ASN A 566 -56.37 13.04 27.52
CA ASN A 566 -56.60 11.83 26.75
C ASN A 566 -55.25 11.27 26.27
N PRO A 567 -54.63 10.34 27.02
CA PRO A 567 -53.32 9.77 26.69
C PRO A 567 -53.29 9.10 25.31
N ARG A 568 -52.13 9.13 24.65
CA ARG A 568 -51.92 8.34 23.43
C ARG A 568 -51.76 6.87 23.80
N LYS A 569 -51.94 5.98 22.81
CA LYS A 569 -51.74 4.53 22.99
C LYS A 569 -50.29 4.24 23.40
N GLU A 570 -50.08 3.15 24.13
CA GLU A 570 -48.78 2.78 24.69
C GLU A 570 -47.69 2.58 23.63
N TYR A 571 -48.07 1.97 22.50
CA TYR A 571 -47.21 1.73 21.34
C TYR A 571 -46.98 2.95 20.44
N TRP A 572 -47.57 4.12 20.76
CA TRP A 572 -47.36 5.33 19.98
C TRP A 572 -45.94 5.86 20.20
N CYS A 573 -45.19 6.11 19.13
CA CYS A 573 -43.87 6.73 19.16
C CYS A 573 -43.87 8.03 18.35
N PHE A 574 -42.95 8.93 18.70
CA PHE A 574 -42.66 10.10 17.90
C PHE A 574 -41.69 9.73 16.76
N ASN A 575 -41.99 10.20 15.56
CA ASN A 575 -41.25 9.94 14.33
C ASN A 575 -41.26 11.18 13.42
N HIS A 576 -40.50 11.15 12.32
CA HIS A 576 -40.37 12.30 11.43
C HIS A 576 -41.71 12.72 10.80
N LYS A 577 -42.59 11.78 10.45
CA LYS A 577 -43.94 12.08 9.93
C LYS A 577 -44.76 12.91 10.92
N ILE A 578 -44.71 12.52 12.18
CA ILE A 578 -45.43 13.19 13.27
C ILE A 578 -44.82 14.56 13.55
N LEU A 579 -43.49 14.68 13.54
CA LEU A 579 -42.81 15.97 13.68
C LEU A 579 -43.34 16.98 12.66
N LEU A 580 -43.26 16.66 11.36
CA LEU A 580 -43.73 17.55 10.29
C LEU A 580 -45.21 17.92 10.42
N THR A 581 -46.06 16.92 10.69
CA THR A 581 -47.50 17.14 10.88
C THR A 581 -47.79 18.08 12.05
N MET A 582 -47.03 17.95 13.14
CA MET A 582 -47.16 18.82 14.31
C MET A 582 -46.67 20.23 14.00
N GLU A 583 -45.54 20.41 13.32
CA GLU A 583 -45.01 21.74 12.99
C GLU A 583 -46.00 22.57 12.19
N SER A 584 -46.61 22.00 11.15
CA SER A 584 -47.66 22.68 10.37
C SER A 584 -48.86 23.07 11.25
N SER A 585 -49.34 22.13 12.08
CA SER A 585 -50.49 22.34 12.96
C SER A 585 -50.23 23.43 14.01
N VAL A 586 -49.04 23.43 14.61
CA VAL A 586 -48.64 24.38 15.65
C VAL A 586 -48.40 25.77 15.05
N SER A 587 -47.71 25.85 13.90
CA SER A 587 -47.42 27.12 13.22
C SER A 587 -48.72 27.86 12.85
N ILE A 588 -49.67 27.18 12.21
CA ILE A 588 -51.00 27.73 11.86
C ILE A 588 -51.74 28.18 13.13
N THR A 589 -51.74 27.35 14.18
CA THR A 589 -52.43 27.66 15.43
C THR A 589 -51.84 28.92 16.09
N ILE A 590 -50.52 29.06 16.11
CA ILE A 590 -49.84 30.23 16.70
C ILE A 590 -50.06 31.49 15.85
N GLN A 591 -50.02 31.40 14.53
CA GLN A 591 -50.36 32.52 13.63
C GLN A 591 -51.80 33.00 13.89
N ASN A 592 -52.75 32.07 14.01
CA ASN A 592 -54.14 32.39 14.33
C ASN A 592 -54.31 33.05 15.70
N ILE A 593 -53.57 32.62 16.73
CA ILE A 593 -53.55 33.29 18.04
C ILE A 593 -53.03 34.72 17.92
N LYS A 594 -51.94 34.93 17.15
CA LYS A 594 -51.31 36.24 16.98
C LYS A 594 -52.17 37.21 16.17
N SER A 595 -52.93 36.72 15.18
CA SER A 595 -53.84 37.54 14.37
C SER A 595 -55.09 38.02 15.11
N LYS A 596 -55.41 37.41 16.26
CA LYS A 596 -56.58 37.72 17.11
C LYS A 596 -56.24 38.59 18.33
N LYS A 597 -54.97 38.95 18.49
CA LYS A 597 -54.48 39.94 19.45
C LYS A 597 -54.18 41.23 18.71
#